data_AF-A0A419JR38-F1
#
_entry.id   AF-A0A419JR38-F1
#
_cell.length_a   1.000
_cell.length_b   1.000
_cell.length_c   1.000
_cell.angle_alpha   90.00
_cell.angle_beta   90.00
_cell.angle_gamma   90.00
#
_symmetry.space_group_name_H-M   'P 1'
#
loop_
_entity.id
_entity.type
_entity.pdbx_description
1 polymer ?
#
loop_
_entity_poly.entity_id
_entity_poly.type
_entity_poly.pdbx_seq_one_letter_code
_entity_poly.pdbx_strand_id
1 'polypeptide(L)'
;MGLEFEGFKKFLGKHVVDGYGRPLGRVVGLITDVNQNVTDVEIEFGNGEFVRCPSKQLMIEAGTLIYLYPWELESTEIAKALDLAIKRIQALDDLFRMGEIPGETYEEFKKIHEASFRELRERRDRLINRLKGRIGKLNSQIRELQMFRTSLKMQRATGEIEEDSFKEAISIVEDGLNKAFTEKEELENTINRLSKLDFKQSSLRKDIKTVLPKPPKVEVKPEPRISKPSIEEESRKEDLGDKNKESPPIDVKVED
;
A
#
# COMPACT_ATOMS: atom_id res chain seq x y z
N MET A 1 -16.41 8.62 5.45
CA MET A 1 -17.83 8.82 5.74
C MET A 1 -18.08 8.17 7.09
N GLY A 2 -18.25 8.96 8.15
CA GLY A 2 -18.55 8.42 9.48
C GLY A 2 -19.93 7.79 9.46
N LEU A 3 -20.09 6.66 10.15
CA LEU A 3 -21.39 6.01 10.31
C LEU A 3 -21.98 6.50 11.64
N GLU A 4 -23.19 7.06 11.58
CA GLU A 4 -23.84 7.68 12.72
C GLU A 4 -24.19 6.67 13.82
N PHE A 5 -24.17 7.12 15.08
CA PHE A 5 -24.47 6.31 16.26
C PHE A 5 -25.81 5.56 16.17
N GLU A 6 -26.86 6.21 15.68
CA GLU A 6 -28.18 5.57 15.49
C GLU A 6 -28.13 4.39 14.50
N GLY A 7 -27.21 4.41 13.54
CA GLY A 7 -26.97 3.30 12.63
C GLY A 7 -26.39 2.06 13.32
N PHE A 8 -25.50 2.24 14.31
CA PHE A 8 -24.84 1.15 15.02
C PHE A 8 -25.58 0.68 16.27
N LYS A 9 -26.36 1.56 16.91
CA LYS A 9 -27.12 1.26 18.13
C LYS A 9 -28.00 0.01 18.02
N LYS A 10 -28.61 -0.21 16.86
CA LYS A 10 -29.45 -1.39 16.57
C LYS A 10 -28.66 -2.72 16.53
N PHE A 11 -27.34 -2.67 16.51
CA PHE A 11 -26.46 -3.83 16.49
C PHE A 11 -25.91 -4.20 17.86
N LEU A 12 -26.17 -3.43 18.92
CA LEU A 12 -25.82 -3.83 20.29
C LEU A 12 -26.45 -5.19 20.63
N GLY A 13 -25.63 -6.12 21.11
CA GLY A 13 -25.99 -7.52 21.38
C GLY A 13 -26.14 -8.41 20.15
N LYS A 14 -26.02 -7.88 18.93
CA LYS A 14 -26.10 -8.65 17.68
C LYS A 14 -24.77 -9.28 17.32
N HIS A 15 -24.84 -10.37 16.56
CA HIS A 15 -23.67 -11.06 16.07
C HIS A 15 -22.95 -10.25 14.99
N VAL A 16 -21.63 -10.34 15.02
CA VAL A 16 -20.74 -9.87 13.96
C VAL A 16 -20.23 -11.09 13.21
N VAL A 17 -20.31 -11.04 11.89
CA VAL A 17 -19.78 -12.09 11.01
C VAL A 17 -18.64 -11.52 10.16
N ASP A 18 -17.71 -12.36 9.71
CA ASP A 18 -16.75 -11.93 8.69
C ASP A 18 -17.34 -12.00 7.27
N GLY A 19 -16.59 -11.51 6.27
CA GLY A 19 -16.97 -11.58 4.86
C GLY A 19 -17.19 -13.00 4.30
N TYR A 20 -16.81 -14.04 5.04
CA TYR A 20 -16.99 -15.45 4.68
C TYR A 20 -18.13 -16.13 5.48
N GLY A 21 -18.90 -15.35 6.26
CA GLY A 21 -20.01 -15.86 7.06
C GLY A 21 -19.59 -16.62 8.31
N ARG A 22 -18.38 -16.41 8.84
CA ARG A 22 -17.95 -16.95 10.13
C ARG A 22 -18.42 -16.02 11.25
N PRO A 23 -19.10 -16.53 12.30
CA PRO A 23 -19.42 -15.70 13.45
C PRO A 23 -18.13 -15.36 14.19
N LEU A 24 -17.86 -14.07 14.35
CA LEU A 24 -16.72 -13.58 15.13
C LEU A 24 -17.10 -13.42 16.59
N GLY A 25 -18.28 -12.85 16.86
CA GLY A 25 -18.65 -12.49 18.21
C GLY A 25 -19.92 -11.67 18.26
N ARG A 26 -20.08 -10.89 19.32
CA ARG A 26 -21.21 -9.98 19.50
C ARG A 26 -20.76 -8.58 19.85
N VAL A 27 -21.50 -7.58 19.37
CA VAL A 27 -21.26 -6.18 19.74
C VAL A 27 -21.73 -5.95 21.17
N VAL A 28 -20.84 -5.44 22.02
CA VAL A 28 -21.16 -5.16 23.43
C VAL A 28 -21.10 -3.68 23.78
N GLY A 29 -20.44 -2.86 22.96
CA GLY A 29 -20.28 -1.44 23.22
C GLY A 29 -19.96 -0.63 21.96
N LEU A 30 -20.23 0.67 22.03
CA LEU A 30 -19.91 1.65 21.00
C LEU A 30 -19.13 2.80 21.64
N ILE A 31 -18.07 3.23 20.97
CA ILE A 31 -17.27 4.38 21.37
C ILE A 31 -17.50 5.47 20.32
N THR A 32 -17.87 6.66 20.78
CA THR A 32 -18.19 7.79 19.90
C THR A 32 -17.26 8.97 20.13
N ASP A 33 -17.04 9.77 19.09
CA ASP A 33 -16.37 11.06 19.20
C ASP A 33 -17.32 12.16 19.73
N VAL A 34 -16.80 13.39 19.88
CA VAL A 34 -17.57 14.58 20.30
C VAL A 34 -18.71 14.95 19.36
N ASN A 35 -18.67 14.47 18.11
CA ASN A 35 -19.69 14.69 17.09
C ASN A 35 -20.69 13.53 17.00
N GLN A 36 -20.66 12.58 17.95
CA GLN A 36 -21.48 11.36 17.97
C GLN A 36 -21.24 10.40 16.78
N ASN A 37 -20.09 10.48 16.10
CA ASN A 37 -19.69 9.46 15.14
C ASN A 37 -19.09 8.28 15.89
N VAL A 38 -19.45 7.06 15.48
CA VAL A 38 -18.85 5.86 16.05
C VAL A 38 -17.42 5.73 15.55
N THR A 39 -16.45 5.83 16.45
CA THR A 39 -15.03 5.62 16.14
C THR A 39 -14.70 4.13 16.20
N ASP A 40 -15.23 3.44 17.21
CA ASP A 40 -14.92 2.05 17.48
C ASP A 40 -16.12 1.31 18.06
N VAL A 41 -16.12 0.00 17.86
CA VAL A 41 -17.13 -0.95 18.32
C VAL A 41 -16.41 -2.00 19.14
N GLU A 42 -16.89 -2.24 20.35
CA GLU A 42 -16.35 -3.28 21.23
C GLU A 42 -17.06 -4.61 20.91
N ILE A 43 -16.27 -5.63 20.56
CA ILE A 43 -16.75 -6.95 20.18
C ILE A 43 -16.27 -7.98 21.21
N GLU A 44 -17.21 -8.73 21.78
CA GLU A 44 -16.92 -9.93 22.57
C GLU A 44 -16.76 -11.11 21.60
N PHE A 45 -15.54 -11.62 21.49
CA PHE A 45 -15.28 -12.92 20.89
C PHE A 45 -15.76 -13.96 21.92
N GLY A 46 -16.58 -14.92 21.51
CA GLY A 46 -17.23 -15.90 22.41
C GLY A 46 -16.29 -16.80 23.24
N ASN A 47 -14.99 -16.56 23.17
CA ASN A 47 -13.92 -17.11 24.01
C ASN A 47 -13.63 -16.24 25.25
N GLY A 48 -14.39 -15.17 25.49
CA GLY A 48 -14.21 -14.23 26.61
C GLY A 48 -13.23 -13.09 26.33
N GLU A 49 -12.67 -13.01 25.11
CA GLU A 49 -11.83 -11.89 24.70
C GLU A 49 -12.69 -10.73 24.20
N PHE A 50 -12.26 -9.51 24.53
CA PHE A 50 -12.88 -8.28 24.07
C PHE A 50 -11.91 -7.53 23.20
N VAL A 51 -12.37 -7.12 22.02
CA VAL A 51 -11.55 -6.40 21.06
C VAL A 51 -12.29 -5.17 20.56
N ARG A 52 -11.55 -4.07 20.60
CA ARG A 52 -11.94 -2.82 20.00
C ARG A 52 -11.72 -2.87 18.49
N CYS A 53 -12.81 -2.83 17.74
CA CYS A 53 -12.82 -2.82 16.29
C CYS A 53 -13.12 -1.40 15.76
N PRO A 54 -12.24 -0.78 14.97
CA PRO A 54 -12.52 0.51 14.35
C PRO A 54 -13.74 0.43 13.43
N SER A 55 -14.60 1.46 13.44
CA SER A 55 -15.83 1.48 12.62
C SER A 55 -15.59 1.33 11.12
N LYS A 56 -14.39 1.72 10.63
CA LYS A 56 -13.96 1.51 9.24
C LYS A 56 -13.79 0.05 8.83
N GLN A 57 -13.64 -0.86 9.78
CA GLN A 57 -13.56 -2.32 9.57
C GLN A 57 -14.93 -2.98 9.65
N LEU A 58 -16.00 -2.20 9.71
CA LEU A 58 -17.35 -2.73 9.83
C LEU A 58 -18.21 -2.18 8.69
N MET A 59 -18.99 -3.07 8.11
CA MET A 59 -19.95 -2.77 7.07
C MET A 59 -21.30 -3.36 7.45
N ILE A 60 -22.39 -2.63 7.18
CA ILE A 60 -23.73 -3.15 7.37
C ILE A 60 -24.24 -3.65 6.02
N GLU A 61 -24.54 -4.94 5.93
CA GLU A 61 -25.08 -5.56 4.74
C GLU A 61 -26.29 -6.43 5.10
N ALA A 62 -27.41 -6.23 4.40
CA ALA A 62 -28.67 -6.95 4.63
C ALA A 62 -29.11 -7.03 6.12
N GLY A 63 -28.81 -5.99 6.92
CA GLY A 63 -29.16 -5.95 8.34
C GLY A 63 -28.23 -6.75 9.26
N THR A 64 -27.08 -7.20 8.76
CA THR A 64 -26.02 -7.88 9.52
C THR A 64 -24.77 -7.00 9.55
N LEU A 65 -24.02 -7.06 10.65
CA LEU A 65 -22.76 -6.36 10.78
C LEU A 65 -21.62 -7.28 10.32
N ILE A 66 -20.97 -6.90 9.23
CA ILE A 66 -19.87 -7.62 8.59
C ILE A 66 -18.55 -6.96 8.98
N TYR A 67 -17.62 -7.78 9.45
CA TYR A 67 -16.23 -7.41 9.69
C TYR A 67 -15.40 -7.54 8.42
N LEU A 68 -14.75 -6.44 8.07
CA LEU A 68 -13.80 -6.33 6.97
C LEU A 68 -12.39 -6.55 7.50
N TYR A 69 -11.67 -7.48 6.89
CA TYR A 69 -10.32 -7.77 7.33
C TYR A 69 -9.39 -6.58 7.07
N PRO A 70 -8.40 -6.31 7.95
CA PRO A 70 -7.49 -5.18 7.78
C PRO A 70 -6.76 -5.17 6.43
N TRP A 71 -6.48 -6.36 5.87
CA TRP A 71 -5.81 -6.49 4.58
C TRP A 71 -6.70 -6.06 3.40
N GLU A 72 -8.03 -6.18 3.49
CA GLU A 72 -8.97 -5.77 2.44
C GLU A 72 -8.93 -4.25 2.27
N LEU A 73 -9.07 -3.54 3.39
CA LEU A 73 -8.98 -2.09 3.46
C LEU A 73 -7.62 -1.61 2.96
N GLU A 74 -6.55 -2.19 3.49
CA GLU A 74 -5.19 -1.81 3.11
C GLU A 74 -4.89 -2.08 1.63
N SER A 75 -5.37 -3.20 1.07
CA SER A 75 -5.19 -3.51 -0.34
C SER A 75 -5.86 -2.48 -1.25
N THR A 76 -7.00 -1.94 -0.82
CA THR A 76 -7.78 -0.94 -1.55
C THR A 76 -7.12 0.43 -1.45
N GLU A 77 -6.67 0.81 -0.25
CA GLU A 77 -5.91 2.04 -0.01
C GLU A 77 -4.63 2.08 -0.86
N ILE A 78 -3.81 1.02 -0.80
CA ILE A 78 -2.56 0.92 -1.55
C ILE A 78 -2.82 0.99 -3.06
N ALA A 79 -3.84 0.29 -3.56
CA ALA A 79 -4.17 0.30 -4.98
C ALA A 79 -4.56 1.70 -5.48
N LYS A 80 -5.40 2.41 -4.72
CA LYS A 80 -5.81 3.79 -5.04
C LYS A 80 -4.63 4.75 -4.97
N ALA A 81 -3.80 4.64 -3.94
CA ALA A 81 -2.64 5.50 -3.75
C ALA A 81 -1.59 5.31 -4.86
N LEU A 82 -1.32 4.05 -5.26
CA LEU A 82 -0.40 3.75 -6.37
C LEU A 82 -0.92 4.28 -7.70
N ASP A 83 -2.21 4.09 -8.03
CA ASP A 83 -2.79 4.59 -9.27
C ASP A 83 -2.73 6.13 -9.35
N LEU A 84 -3.02 6.82 -8.25
CA LEU A 84 -2.89 8.28 -8.17
C LEU A 84 -1.43 8.74 -8.29
N ALA A 85 -0.50 8.06 -7.63
CA ALA A 85 0.92 8.41 -7.70
C ALA A 85 1.46 8.26 -9.13
N ILE A 86 1.07 7.21 -9.86
CA ILE A 86 1.44 7.02 -11.27
C ILE A 86 0.90 8.17 -12.12
N LYS A 87 -0.38 8.51 -11.99
CA LYS A 87 -1.00 9.61 -12.74
C LYS A 87 -0.31 10.96 -12.47
N ARG A 88 0.08 11.23 -11.22
CA ARG A 88 0.79 12.47 -10.86
C ARG A 88 2.17 12.54 -11.48
N ILE A 89 2.93 11.44 -11.49
CA ILE A 89 4.23 11.37 -12.16
C ILE A 89 4.08 11.62 -13.66
N GLN A 90 3.08 11.03 -14.30
CA GLN A 90 2.81 11.25 -15.73
C GLN A 90 2.44 12.70 -16.03
N ALA A 91 1.53 13.29 -15.25
CA ALA A 91 1.16 14.68 -15.42
C ALA A 91 2.36 15.62 -15.24
N LEU A 92 3.26 15.33 -14.29
CA LEU A 92 4.49 16.07 -14.09
C LEU A 92 5.42 15.96 -15.31
N ASP A 93 5.60 14.75 -15.86
CA ASP A 93 6.40 14.52 -17.07
C ASP A 93 5.81 15.26 -18.29
N ASP A 94 4.49 15.27 -18.43
CA ASP A 94 3.80 15.96 -19.52
C ASP A 94 3.91 17.48 -19.40
N LEU A 95 3.74 18.04 -18.20
CA LEU A 95 3.93 19.48 -17.96
C LEU A 95 5.36 19.93 -18.31
N PHE A 96 6.36 19.12 -17.95
CA PHE A 96 7.76 19.41 -18.31
C PHE A 96 7.97 19.35 -19.83
N ARG A 97 7.39 18.35 -20.50
CA ARG A 97 7.46 18.21 -21.97
C ARG A 97 6.82 19.37 -22.73
N MET A 98 5.72 19.92 -22.20
CA MET A 98 5.03 21.08 -22.76
C MET A 98 5.76 22.41 -22.48
N GLY A 99 6.80 22.39 -21.63
CA GLY A 99 7.52 23.59 -21.23
C GLY A 99 6.77 24.47 -20.22
N GLU A 100 5.71 23.94 -19.60
CA GLU A 100 4.86 24.65 -18.63
C GLU A 100 5.52 24.79 -17.25
N ILE A 101 6.55 23.98 -16.97
CA ILE A 101 7.31 24.03 -15.71
C ILE A 101 8.83 24.10 -15.96
N PRO A 102 9.59 24.86 -15.14
CA PRO A 102 11.04 24.87 -15.20
C PRO A 102 11.66 23.53 -14.82
N GLY A 103 12.86 23.24 -15.35
CA GLY A 103 13.58 21.99 -15.05
C GLY A 103 13.90 21.79 -13.57
N GLU A 104 14.31 22.85 -12.87
CA GLU A 104 14.59 22.76 -11.42
C GLU A 104 13.34 22.31 -10.62
N THR A 105 12.18 22.90 -10.92
CA THR A 105 10.90 22.53 -10.30
C THR A 105 10.50 21.10 -10.68
N TYR A 106 10.70 20.70 -11.94
CA TYR A 106 10.44 19.32 -12.37
C TYR A 106 11.27 18.30 -11.58
N GLU A 107 12.58 18.51 -11.45
CA GLU A 107 13.47 17.61 -10.73
C GLU A 107 13.12 17.50 -9.23
N GLU A 108 12.76 18.61 -8.58
CA GLU A 108 12.33 18.61 -7.18
C GLU A 108 11.04 17.79 -6.98
N PHE A 109 9.98 18.09 -7.74
CA PHE A 109 8.72 17.36 -7.65
C PHE A 109 8.87 15.89 -8.04
N LYS A 110 9.71 15.58 -9.02
CA LYS A 110 10.00 14.21 -9.45
C LYS A 110 10.61 13.41 -8.32
N LYS A 111 11.60 13.98 -7.61
CA LYS A 111 12.24 13.33 -6.46
C LYS A 111 11.22 13.03 -5.35
N ILE A 112 10.34 13.97 -5.04
CA ILE A 112 9.29 13.81 -4.02
C ILE A 112 8.32 12.68 -4.42
N HIS A 113 7.82 12.70 -5.66
CA HIS A 113 6.88 11.70 -6.13
C HIS A 113 7.49 10.31 -6.29
N GLU A 114 8.75 10.20 -6.73
CA GLU A 114 9.47 8.92 -6.80
C GLU A 114 9.74 8.32 -5.42
N ALA A 115 10.05 9.16 -4.42
CA ALA A 115 10.20 8.70 -3.03
C ALA A 115 8.88 8.15 -2.48
N SER A 116 7.79 8.92 -2.57
CA SER A 116 6.46 8.48 -2.13
C SER A 116 6.00 7.22 -2.86
N PHE A 117 6.26 7.12 -4.16
CA PHE A 117 5.94 5.93 -4.94
C PHE A 117 6.72 4.68 -4.48
N ARG A 118 7.98 4.85 -4.09
CA ARG A 118 8.81 3.77 -3.53
C ARG A 118 8.23 3.26 -2.20
N GLU A 119 7.84 4.16 -1.30
CA GLU A 119 7.21 3.79 -0.03
C GLU A 119 5.92 3.00 -0.24
N LEU A 120 5.09 3.42 -1.20
CA LEU A 120 3.85 2.71 -1.56
C LEU A 120 4.14 1.30 -2.09
N ARG A 121 5.19 1.12 -2.89
CA ARG A 121 5.63 -0.21 -3.36
C ARG A 121 6.08 -1.09 -2.22
N GLU A 122 6.89 -0.57 -1.31
CA GLU A 122 7.34 -1.35 -0.16
C GLU A 122 6.17 -1.75 0.74
N ARG A 123 5.21 -0.85 0.97
CA ARG A 123 3.99 -1.17 1.73
C ARG A 123 3.18 -2.27 1.04
N ARG A 124 3.04 -2.22 -0.29
CA ARG A 124 2.42 -3.28 -1.07
C ARG A 124 3.16 -4.60 -0.90
N ASP A 125 4.48 -4.63 -1.02
CA ASP A 125 5.26 -5.86 -0.93
C ASP A 125 5.18 -6.49 0.48
N ARG A 126 5.19 -5.64 1.52
CA ARG A 126 4.90 -6.06 2.90
C ARG A 126 3.50 -6.66 3.04
N LEU A 127 2.49 -6.07 2.42
CA LEU A 127 1.13 -6.63 2.41
C LEU A 127 1.09 -7.98 1.70
N ILE A 128 1.66 -8.08 0.48
CA ILE A 128 1.72 -9.34 -0.28
C ILE A 128 2.37 -10.46 0.54
N ASN A 129 3.46 -10.17 1.24
CA ASN A 129 4.13 -11.16 2.09
C ASN A 129 3.25 -11.62 3.26
N ARG A 130 2.52 -10.69 3.91
CA ARG A 130 1.54 -11.06 4.95
C ARG A 130 0.41 -11.92 4.38
N LEU A 131 -0.12 -11.59 3.20
CA LEU A 131 -1.16 -12.38 2.54
C LEU A 131 -0.68 -13.79 2.19
N LYS A 132 0.55 -13.94 1.67
CA LYS A 132 1.19 -15.25 1.44
C LYS A 132 1.32 -16.05 2.74
N GLY A 133 1.70 -15.39 3.84
CA GLY A 133 1.73 -16.02 5.16
C GLY A 133 0.36 -16.52 5.61
N ARG A 134 -0.71 -15.74 5.39
CA ARG A 134 -2.09 -16.15 5.69
C ARG A 134 -2.54 -17.32 4.81
N ILE A 135 -2.24 -17.31 3.52
CA ILE A 135 -2.47 -18.46 2.62
C ILE A 135 -1.76 -19.72 3.14
N GLY A 136 -0.53 -19.59 3.65
CA GLY A 136 0.17 -20.70 4.31
C GLY A 136 -0.61 -21.30 5.47
N LYS A 137 -1.15 -20.44 6.36
CA LYS A 137 -1.99 -20.89 7.49
C LYS A 137 -3.29 -21.56 7.02
N LEU A 138 -3.96 -20.98 6.02
CA LEU A 138 -5.18 -21.55 5.45
C LEU A 138 -4.91 -22.92 4.80
N ASN A 139 -3.79 -23.09 4.10
CA ASN A 139 -3.43 -24.39 3.53
C ASN A 139 -3.23 -25.47 4.61
N SER A 140 -2.61 -25.12 5.75
CA SER A 140 -2.51 -26.04 6.89
C SER A 140 -3.88 -26.39 7.45
N GLN A 141 -4.75 -25.40 7.67
CA GLN A 141 -6.12 -25.61 8.14
C GLN A 141 -6.93 -26.48 7.19
N ILE A 142 -6.83 -26.26 5.87
CA ILE A 142 -7.50 -27.07 4.84
C ILE A 142 -7.05 -28.53 4.93
N ARG A 143 -5.74 -28.78 5.06
CA ARG A 143 -5.20 -30.15 5.20
C ARG A 143 -5.74 -30.83 6.45
N GLU A 144 -5.77 -30.12 7.57
CA GLU A 144 -6.27 -30.63 8.84
C GLU A 144 -7.77 -30.98 8.76
N LEU A 145 -8.59 -30.08 8.22
CA LEU A 145 -10.01 -30.33 8.00
C LEU A 145 -10.26 -31.50 7.02
N GLN A 146 -9.41 -31.69 6.01
CA GLN A 146 -9.48 -32.85 5.12
C GLN A 146 -9.16 -34.17 5.86
N MET A 147 -8.19 -34.15 6.79
CA MET A 147 -7.92 -35.30 7.65
C MET A 147 -9.12 -35.61 8.54
N PHE A 148 -9.70 -34.62 9.21
CA PHE A 148 -10.89 -34.81 10.03
C PHE A 148 -12.08 -35.34 9.23
N ARG A 149 -12.33 -34.79 8.03
CA ARG A 149 -13.35 -35.28 7.10
C ARG A 149 -13.17 -36.76 6.78
N THR A 150 -11.93 -37.20 6.57
CA THR A 150 -11.59 -38.59 6.27
C THR A 150 -11.79 -39.48 7.50
N SER A 151 -11.33 -39.02 8.67
CA SER A 151 -11.52 -39.69 9.95
C SER A 151 -13.00 -39.93 10.26
N LEU A 152 -13.84 -38.90 10.12
CA LEU A 152 -15.29 -39.01 10.33
C LEU A 152 -15.93 -40.04 9.40
N LYS A 153 -15.53 -40.06 8.11
CA LYS A 153 -16.05 -41.04 7.15
C LYS A 153 -15.64 -42.47 7.51
N MET A 154 -14.42 -42.66 8.01
CA MET A 154 -13.92 -43.95 8.47
C MET A 154 -14.70 -44.42 9.70
N GLN A 155 -14.84 -43.57 10.72
CA GLN A 155 -15.59 -43.85 11.95
C GLN A 155 -17.05 -44.22 11.66
N ARG A 156 -17.68 -43.55 10.68
CA ARG A 156 -19.03 -43.93 10.24
C ARG A 156 -19.03 -45.31 9.59
N ALA A 157 -18.06 -45.59 8.71
CA ALA A 157 -17.98 -46.86 8.00
C ALA A 157 -17.71 -48.05 8.93
N THR A 158 -16.98 -47.84 10.03
CA THR A 158 -16.73 -48.83 11.08
C THR A 158 -17.86 -48.94 12.10
N GLY A 159 -18.85 -48.04 12.05
CA GLY A 159 -19.97 -48.00 13.00
C GLY A 159 -19.62 -47.42 14.37
N GLU A 160 -18.49 -46.68 14.48
CA GLU A 160 -18.07 -46.01 15.72
C GLU A 160 -18.91 -44.77 16.05
N ILE A 161 -19.53 -44.17 15.05
CA ILE A 161 -20.39 -42.98 15.20
C ILE A 161 -21.75 -43.21 14.52
N GLU A 162 -22.78 -42.69 15.16
CA GLU A 162 -24.15 -42.71 14.65
C GLU A 162 -24.32 -41.75 13.45
N GLU A 163 -25.29 -42.04 12.57
CA GLU A 163 -25.49 -41.29 11.33
C GLU A 163 -25.82 -39.81 11.58
N ASP A 164 -26.60 -39.50 12.63
CA ASP A 164 -27.00 -38.12 12.93
C ASP A 164 -25.81 -37.29 13.44
N SER A 165 -25.03 -37.85 14.36
CA SER A 165 -23.77 -37.25 14.84
C SER A 165 -22.76 -37.07 13.69
N PHE A 166 -22.67 -38.03 12.77
CA PHE A 166 -21.83 -37.90 11.58
C PHE A 166 -22.29 -36.75 10.68
N LYS A 167 -23.59 -36.66 10.38
CA LYS A 167 -24.14 -35.61 9.50
C LYS A 167 -23.88 -34.20 10.03
N GLU A 168 -24.03 -34.01 11.34
CA GLU A 168 -23.73 -32.72 11.96
C GLU A 168 -22.23 -32.39 11.86
N ALA A 169 -21.37 -33.31 12.29
CA ALA A 169 -19.93 -33.09 12.28
C ALA A 169 -19.36 -32.89 10.86
N ILE A 170 -19.80 -33.71 9.88
CA ILE A 170 -19.33 -33.60 8.50
C ILE A 170 -19.76 -32.28 7.87
N SER A 171 -20.98 -31.80 8.18
CA SER A 171 -21.48 -30.51 7.68
C SER A 171 -20.62 -29.35 8.18
N ILE A 172 -20.23 -29.35 9.46
CA ILE A 172 -19.37 -28.31 10.03
C ILE A 172 -17.99 -28.31 9.37
N VAL A 173 -17.40 -29.49 9.17
CA VAL A 173 -16.09 -29.63 8.52
C VAL A 173 -16.14 -29.18 7.06
N GLU A 174 -17.20 -29.53 6.33
CA GLU A 174 -17.39 -29.12 4.93
C GLU A 174 -17.63 -27.61 4.78
N ASP A 175 -18.42 -27.00 5.67
CA ASP A 175 -18.58 -25.54 5.73
C ASP A 175 -17.24 -24.83 6.02
N GLY A 176 -16.48 -25.32 6.99
CA GLY A 176 -15.14 -24.80 7.29
C GLY A 176 -14.18 -24.89 6.12
N LEU A 177 -14.20 -26.00 5.37
CA LEU A 177 -13.42 -26.18 4.15
C LEU A 177 -13.81 -25.15 3.08
N ASN A 178 -15.10 -25.02 2.79
CA ASN A 178 -15.61 -24.08 1.78
C ASN A 178 -15.16 -22.66 2.10
N LYS A 179 -15.36 -22.21 3.35
CA LYS A 179 -14.95 -20.87 3.79
C LYS A 179 -13.43 -20.67 3.71
N ALA A 180 -12.63 -21.69 4.04
CA ALA A 180 -11.17 -21.60 3.94
C ALA A 180 -10.69 -21.53 2.49
N PHE A 181 -11.34 -22.24 1.57
CA PHE A 181 -11.05 -22.15 0.13
C PHE A 181 -11.42 -20.79 -0.44
N THR A 182 -12.61 -20.27 -0.12
CA THR A 182 -13.04 -18.95 -0.59
C THR A 182 -12.10 -17.84 -0.13
N GLU A 183 -11.73 -17.83 1.16
CA GLU A 183 -10.75 -16.86 1.68
C GLU A 183 -9.41 -16.98 0.97
N LYS A 184 -8.91 -18.21 0.77
CA LYS A 184 -7.64 -18.44 0.06
C LYS A 184 -7.69 -17.89 -1.36
N GLU A 185 -8.75 -18.18 -2.11
CA GLU A 185 -8.92 -17.71 -3.48
C GLU A 185 -8.94 -16.18 -3.56
N GLU A 186 -9.62 -15.52 -2.62
CA GLU A 186 -9.67 -14.06 -2.56
C GLU A 186 -8.29 -13.45 -2.26
N LEU A 187 -7.53 -14.07 -1.36
CA LEU A 187 -6.16 -13.64 -1.07
C LEU A 187 -5.24 -13.80 -2.28
N GLU A 188 -5.36 -14.92 -3.02
CA GLU A 188 -4.61 -15.15 -4.26
C GLU A 188 -4.96 -14.11 -5.33
N ASN A 189 -6.25 -13.83 -5.50
CA ASN A 189 -6.75 -12.79 -6.41
C ASN A 189 -6.25 -11.39 -6.00
N THR A 190 -6.24 -11.08 -4.71
CA THR A 190 -5.74 -9.80 -4.19
C THR A 190 -4.24 -9.67 -4.42
N ILE A 191 -3.44 -10.71 -4.16
CA ILE A 191 -2.01 -10.72 -4.48
C ILE A 191 -1.78 -10.49 -5.97
N ASN A 192 -2.52 -11.18 -6.84
CA ASN A 192 -2.42 -11.02 -8.29
C ASN A 192 -2.74 -9.58 -8.73
N ARG A 193 -3.82 -9.00 -8.19
CA ARG A 193 -4.20 -7.60 -8.46
C ARG A 193 -3.11 -6.63 -8.02
N LEU A 194 -2.60 -6.77 -6.80
CA LEU A 194 -1.56 -5.90 -6.26
C LEU A 194 -0.25 -6.00 -7.05
N SER A 195 0.12 -7.22 -7.46
CA SER A 195 1.35 -7.47 -8.22
C SER A 195 1.32 -6.84 -9.61
N LYS A 196 0.13 -6.77 -10.24
CA LYS A 196 -0.06 -6.15 -11.57
C LYS A 196 0.06 -4.62 -11.57
N LEU A 197 -0.04 -3.96 -10.41
CA LEU A 197 0.04 -2.50 -10.33
C LEU A 197 1.40 -1.93 -10.78
N ASP A 198 2.46 -2.73 -10.76
CA ASP A 198 3.77 -2.34 -11.28
C ASP A 198 3.86 -2.34 -12.81
N PHE A 199 3.09 -3.20 -13.47
CA PHE A 199 3.20 -3.40 -14.91
C PHE A 199 2.67 -2.20 -15.72
N LYS A 200 1.74 -1.43 -15.14
CA LYS A 200 1.31 -0.14 -15.71
C LYS A 200 2.50 0.81 -15.84
N GLN A 201 3.40 0.89 -14.86
CA GLN A 201 4.53 1.84 -14.93
C GLN A 201 5.59 1.43 -15.96
N SER A 202 5.88 0.12 -16.11
CA SER A 202 6.93 -0.35 -17.03
C SER A 202 6.53 -0.26 -18.51
N SER A 203 5.24 -0.42 -18.81
CA SER A 203 4.68 -0.18 -20.14
C SER A 203 4.68 1.32 -20.47
N LEU A 204 4.22 2.16 -19.55
CA LEU A 204 4.20 3.63 -19.73
C LEU A 204 5.60 4.24 -19.92
N ARG A 205 6.64 3.73 -19.22
CA ARG A 205 8.04 4.16 -19.44
C ARG A 205 8.59 3.80 -20.83
N LYS A 206 8.04 2.79 -21.52
CA LYS A 206 8.48 2.43 -22.88
C LYS A 206 7.93 3.40 -23.92
N ASP A 207 6.70 3.86 -23.75
CA ASP A 207 6.07 4.81 -24.68
C ASP A 207 6.70 6.21 -24.60
N ILE A 208 7.16 6.60 -23.40
CA ILE A 208 7.82 7.90 -23.14
C ILE A 208 9.17 8.03 -23.88
N LYS A 209 9.93 6.95 -24.08
CA LYS A 209 11.25 7.02 -24.76
C LYS A 209 11.18 7.28 -26.26
N THR A 210 10.01 7.13 -26.89
CA THR A 210 9.86 7.22 -28.36
C THR A 210 9.56 8.64 -28.85
N VAL A 211 9.22 9.58 -27.95
CA VAL A 211 8.84 10.96 -28.30
C VAL A 211 9.67 11.97 -27.50
N LEU A 212 10.95 12.12 -27.85
CA LEU A 212 11.77 13.27 -27.45
C LEU A 212 11.97 14.15 -28.69
N PRO A 213 11.33 15.33 -28.80
CA PRO A 213 11.75 16.32 -29.77
C PRO A 213 13.06 16.96 -29.29
N LYS A 214 13.98 17.20 -30.23
CA LYS A 214 15.25 17.89 -29.98
C LYS A 214 14.99 19.30 -29.44
N PRO A 215 15.80 19.81 -28.49
CA PRO A 215 15.64 21.17 -27.98
C PRO A 215 15.80 22.20 -29.12
N PRO A 216 15.02 23.29 -29.13
CA PRO A 216 15.09 24.31 -30.15
C PRO A 216 16.47 25.01 -30.13
N LYS A 217 17.11 25.07 -31.30
CA LYS A 217 18.28 25.94 -31.53
C LYS A 217 17.81 27.38 -31.40
N VAL A 218 18.35 28.10 -30.42
CA VAL A 218 18.25 29.56 -30.35
C VAL A 218 19.06 30.14 -31.52
N GLU A 219 18.38 30.65 -32.53
CA GLU A 219 18.98 31.44 -33.61
C GLU A 219 19.35 32.82 -33.06
N VAL A 220 20.64 33.01 -32.75
CA VAL A 220 21.19 34.32 -32.44
C VAL A 220 21.32 35.11 -33.73
N LYS A 221 20.48 36.14 -33.89
CA LYS A 221 20.56 37.13 -34.97
C LYS A 221 21.74 38.09 -34.68
N PRO A 222 22.64 38.39 -35.64
CA PRO A 222 23.78 39.25 -35.36
C PRO A 222 23.40 40.74 -35.39
N GLU A 223 23.80 41.49 -34.36
CA GLU A 223 23.80 42.95 -34.38
C GLU A 223 25.00 43.50 -35.19
N PRO A 224 24.85 44.65 -35.87
CA PRO A 224 25.89 45.21 -36.72
C PRO A 224 26.99 45.93 -35.94
N ARG A 225 28.22 45.77 -36.45
CA ARG A 225 29.46 46.44 -36.03
C ARG A 225 29.34 47.97 -36.03
N ILE A 226 29.89 48.60 -35.00
CA ILE A 226 30.43 49.97 -35.08
C ILE A 226 31.93 49.94 -34.81
N SER A 227 32.63 50.72 -35.62
CA SER A 227 34.07 50.79 -35.91
C SER A 227 34.95 51.31 -34.77
N LYS A 228 36.21 50.86 -34.76
CA LYS A 228 37.34 51.34 -33.95
C LYS A 228 37.68 52.83 -34.21
N PRO A 229 38.55 53.46 -33.39
CA PRO A 229 39.98 53.45 -33.75
C PRO A 229 40.95 53.13 -32.58
N SER A 230 42.17 52.78 -33.01
CA SER A 230 43.36 52.29 -32.30
C SER A 230 44.19 53.40 -31.62
N ILE A 231 45.09 53.00 -30.71
CA ILE A 231 46.47 53.50 -30.41
C ILE A 231 47.06 52.47 -29.40
N GLU A 232 48.00 51.60 -29.81
CA GLU A 232 49.48 51.66 -29.62
C GLU A 232 49.91 51.63 -28.13
N GLU A 233 50.40 50.48 -27.67
CA GLU A 233 51.82 50.17 -27.39
C GLU A 233 52.29 50.68 -26.01
N GLU A 234 52.74 49.75 -25.14
CA GLU A 234 54.14 49.63 -24.75
C GLU A 234 54.31 48.97 -23.36
N SER A 235 55.37 48.17 -23.28
CA SER A 235 55.86 47.32 -22.20
C SER A 235 56.09 47.97 -20.83
N ARG A 236 56.03 47.17 -19.75
CA ARG A 236 57.18 46.95 -18.84
C ARG A 236 56.97 45.84 -17.80
N LYS A 237 58.10 45.22 -17.45
CA LYS A 237 58.36 44.10 -16.55
C LYS A 237 58.48 44.53 -15.07
N GLU A 238 58.71 43.51 -14.23
CA GLU A 238 59.29 43.46 -12.86
C GLU A 238 58.23 43.30 -11.76
N ASP A 239 58.10 42.15 -11.08
CA ASP A 239 59.03 41.32 -10.27
C ASP A 239 59.19 41.81 -8.82
N LEU A 240 59.32 40.80 -7.94
CA LEU A 240 59.56 40.80 -6.49
C LEU A 240 58.38 41.01 -5.54
N GLY A 241 58.22 40.04 -4.62
CA GLY A 241 57.61 40.32 -3.32
C GLY A 241 57.16 39.14 -2.48
N ASP A 242 58.02 38.16 -2.28
CA ASP A 242 57.94 37.10 -1.25
C ASP A 242 57.51 37.62 0.14
N LYS A 243 56.64 36.87 0.84
CA LYS A 243 56.87 36.45 2.24
C LYS A 243 55.77 35.53 2.79
N ASN A 244 56.19 34.29 3.00
CA ASN A 244 55.78 33.36 4.05
C ASN A 244 55.28 34.03 5.35
N LYS A 245 54.31 33.39 6.02
CA LYS A 245 54.45 32.86 7.40
C LYS A 245 53.19 32.10 7.82
N GLU A 246 53.34 30.79 8.01
CA GLU A 246 53.26 30.11 9.31
C GLU A 246 51.85 29.57 9.66
N SER A 247 51.59 28.34 9.22
CA SER A 247 50.95 27.30 10.07
C SER A 247 52.01 26.79 11.08
N PRO A 248 51.72 25.89 12.06
CA PRO A 248 50.52 25.09 12.35
C PRO A 248 50.32 24.96 13.91
N PRO A 249 49.94 23.82 14.54
CA PRO A 249 49.10 22.67 14.18
C PRO A 249 47.98 22.39 15.22
N ILE A 250 47.14 21.38 15.00
CA ILE A 250 47.04 20.17 15.87
C ILE A 250 45.94 19.24 15.34
N ASP A 251 46.36 18.02 15.04
CA ASP A 251 45.59 16.79 14.79
C ASP A 251 44.64 16.42 15.92
N VAL A 252 43.53 15.72 15.63
CA VAL A 252 43.27 14.36 16.15
C VAL A 252 42.34 13.60 15.18
N LYS A 253 42.76 12.37 14.86
CA LYS A 253 42.09 11.31 14.09
C LYS A 253 40.97 10.60 14.87
N VAL A 254 39.88 10.29 14.16
CA VAL A 254 39.27 8.97 13.86
C VAL A 254 39.55 7.73 14.75
N GLU A 255 38.47 6.94 14.92
CA GLU A 255 38.31 5.53 15.38
C GLU A 255 38.36 5.31 16.92
N ASP A 256 37.37 4.67 17.56
CA ASP A 256 36.66 3.39 17.28
C ASP A 256 35.11 3.45 17.35
#